data_AF-A0A960K7M3-F1
#
_entry.id   AF-A0A960K7M3-F1
#
_cell.length_a   1.000
_cell.length_b   1.000
_cell.length_c   1.000
_cell.angle_alpha   90.00
_cell.angle_beta   90.00
_cell.angle_gamma   90.00
#
_symmetry.space_group_name_H-M   'P 1'
#
loop_
_entity.id
_entity.type
_entity.pdbx_description
1 polymer ?
#
loop_
_entity_poly.entity_id
_entity_poly.type
_entity_poly.pdbx_seq_one_letter_code
_entity_poly.pdbx_strand_id
1 'polypeptide(L)'
;MRASGVLILLWLAGLVSPSLASAGGTDPLALTPEARFWFRQRVPAKGDAEQRLRALAAVMTLPGGLDLREDRRTRTASETFEAQRGNCVGFAFLFVAAARELGLPAYFVLSETVEERGRRDDLVVEDLHLAAAYGPPDRPMVFDLGTEDRPGASFRPISDLTASAIFYSNRGVELLQAKNEERALELLEIAVEQAPNLPLIWTNLGVIRRRLGDTAGADAAFRQAILLAPDSLAAWKNLALLLDASP
;
A
#
# COMPACT_ATOMS: atom_id res chain seq x y z
N MET A 1 21.43 21.08 -9.72
CA MET A 1 21.20 21.88 -8.49
C MET A 1 20.52 20.96 -7.48
N ARG A 2 21.15 20.67 -6.33
CA ARG A 2 20.54 19.87 -5.26
C ARG A 2 19.51 20.76 -4.56
N ALA A 3 18.23 20.39 -4.57
CA ALA A 3 17.22 21.10 -3.78
C ALA A 3 17.61 21.01 -2.30
N SER A 4 17.67 22.15 -1.59
CA SER A 4 17.98 22.19 -0.16
C SER A 4 16.98 21.34 0.63
N GLY A 5 17.44 20.56 1.61
CA GLY A 5 16.59 19.63 2.38
C GLY A 5 15.34 20.25 3.02
N VAL A 6 15.33 21.57 3.24
CA VAL A 6 14.17 22.34 3.72
C VAL A 6 13.00 22.35 2.72
N LEU A 7 13.27 22.42 1.42
CA LEU A 7 12.23 22.37 0.38
C LEU A 7 11.56 20.99 0.36
N ILE A 8 12.35 19.90 0.46
CA ILE A 8 11.83 18.52 0.48
C ILE A 8 10.90 18.30 1.70
N LEU A 9 11.26 18.84 2.87
CA LEU A 9 10.45 18.72 4.09
C LEU A 9 9.11 19.46 3.99
N LEU A 10 9.07 20.64 3.36
CA LEU A 10 7.83 21.38 3.14
C LEU A 10 6.88 20.66 2.16
N TRP A 11 7.43 19.96 1.16
CA TRP A 11 6.63 19.17 0.21
C TRP A 11 6.00 17.92 0.84
N LEU A 12 6.67 17.31 1.82
CA LEU A 12 6.19 16.09 2.47
C LEU A 12 5.02 16.33 3.44
N ALA A 13 4.71 17.58 3.77
CA ALA A 13 3.64 17.92 4.72
C ALA A 13 2.25 17.41 4.28
N GLY A 14 2.02 17.19 2.98
CA GLY A 14 0.79 16.59 2.45
C GLY A 14 0.87 15.08 2.21
N LEU A 15 2.05 14.49 2.31
CA LEU A 15 2.29 13.06 2.07
C LEU A 15 2.43 12.27 3.39
N VAL A 16 2.92 12.92 4.44
CA VAL A 16 3.20 12.28 5.73
C VAL A 16 2.04 12.47 6.70
N SER A 17 1.56 11.38 7.29
CA SER A 17 0.51 11.42 8.32
C SER A 17 1.09 11.15 9.72
N PRO A 18 0.64 11.88 10.76
CA PRO A 18 1.18 11.73 12.12
C PRO A 18 0.78 10.40 12.79
N SER A 19 -0.29 9.76 12.31
CA SER A 19 -0.69 8.41 12.72
C SER A 19 -1.46 7.75 11.59
N LEU A 20 -1.19 6.46 11.37
CA LEU A 20 -2.00 5.58 10.52
C LEU A 20 -2.88 4.62 11.32
N ALA A 21 -2.81 4.68 12.65
CA ALA A 21 -3.67 3.87 13.50
C ALA A 21 -5.12 4.31 13.32
N SER A 22 -5.94 3.42 12.77
CA SER A 22 -7.40 3.57 12.72
C SER A 22 -8.04 2.79 13.88
N ALA A 23 -9.27 3.18 14.25
CA ALA A 23 -10.04 2.43 15.21
C ALA A 23 -10.24 0.99 14.69
N GLY A 24 -9.63 0.00 15.35
CA GLY A 24 -9.68 -1.40 14.94
C GLY A 24 -8.63 -1.85 13.92
N GLY A 25 -7.74 -0.97 13.45
CA GLY A 25 -6.63 -1.30 12.53
C GLY A 25 -5.25 -1.26 13.18
N THR A 26 -4.31 -2.09 12.70
CA THR A 26 -2.89 -2.02 13.08
C THR A 26 -2.20 -0.95 12.25
N ASP A 27 -1.37 -0.08 12.86
CA ASP A 27 -0.53 0.88 12.14
C ASP A 27 0.44 0.14 11.19
N PRO A 28 0.29 0.27 9.86
CA PRO A 28 1.10 -0.52 8.94
C PRO A 28 2.56 -0.06 8.86
N LEU A 29 2.89 1.15 9.34
CA LEU A 29 4.26 1.69 9.41
C LEU A 29 4.96 1.39 10.74
N ALA A 30 4.28 0.80 11.73
CA ALA A 30 4.87 0.56 13.03
C ALA A 30 6.06 -0.41 12.93
N LEU A 31 7.17 -0.04 13.59
CA LEU A 31 8.34 -0.89 13.82
C LEU A 31 8.45 -1.31 15.28
N THR A 32 8.73 -2.59 15.51
CA THR A 32 9.14 -3.12 16.81
C THR A 32 10.46 -2.51 17.28
N PRO A 33 10.74 -2.47 18.61
CA PRO A 33 12.03 -2.03 19.13
C PRO A 33 13.22 -2.78 18.52
N GLU A 34 13.06 -4.07 18.28
CA GLU A 34 14.07 -4.95 17.68
C GLU A 34 14.37 -4.51 16.24
N ALA A 35 13.34 -4.26 15.43
CA ALA A 35 13.51 -3.78 14.06
C ALA A 35 14.22 -2.42 14.02
N ARG A 36 13.81 -1.47 14.87
CA ARG A 36 14.45 -0.14 14.97
C ARG A 36 15.94 -0.27 15.31
N PHE A 37 16.27 -1.09 16.30
CA PHE A 37 17.64 -1.34 16.71
C PHE A 37 18.46 -1.97 15.58
N TRP A 38 17.89 -2.98 14.91
CA TRP A 38 18.53 -3.69 13.80
C TRP A 38 18.93 -2.75 12.66
N PHE A 39 18.03 -1.85 12.24
CA PHE A 39 18.32 -0.88 11.18
C PHE A 39 19.35 0.16 11.59
N ARG A 40 19.28 0.70 12.81
CA ARG A 40 20.25 1.66 13.34
C ARG A 40 21.67 1.10 13.39
N GLN A 41 21.81 -0.21 13.63
CA GLN A 41 23.12 -0.87 13.66
C GLN A 41 23.70 -1.18 12.27
N ARG A 42 22.86 -1.51 11.29
CA ARG A 42 23.31 -1.99 9.98
C ARG A 42 23.36 -0.92 8.89
N VAL A 43 22.61 0.17 9.02
CA VAL A 43 22.66 1.26 8.05
C VAL A 43 23.64 2.35 8.54
N PRO A 44 24.65 2.73 7.73
CA PRO A 44 25.59 3.76 8.13
C PRO A 44 24.91 5.09 8.50
N ALA A 45 25.33 5.67 9.63
CA ALA A 45 24.88 6.99 10.05
C ALA A 45 25.51 8.12 9.21
N LYS A 46 26.69 7.88 8.63
CA LYS A 46 27.40 8.82 7.74
C LYS A 46 26.99 8.60 6.28
N GLY A 47 27.15 9.64 5.47
CA GLY A 47 26.80 9.64 4.04
C GLY A 47 25.63 10.57 3.75
N ASP A 48 25.45 10.92 2.47
CA ASP A 48 24.24 11.64 2.06
C ASP A 48 23.00 10.72 2.04
N ALA A 49 21.81 11.31 1.91
CA ALA A 49 20.56 10.57 2.02
C ALA A 49 20.45 9.45 0.98
N GLU A 50 20.93 9.69 -0.24
CA GLU A 50 20.92 8.69 -1.31
C GLU A 50 21.82 7.50 -0.94
N GLN A 51 23.06 7.75 -0.51
CA GLN A 51 23.96 6.69 -0.08
C GLN A 51 23.37 5.85 1.05
N ARG A 52 22.74 6.50 2.04
CA ARG A 52 22.14 5.82 3.19
C ARG A 52 20.90 5.01 2.79
N LEU A 53 20.07 5.51 1.87
CA LEU A 53 18.90 4.77 1.36
C LEU A 53 19.30 3.59 0.47
N ARG A 54 20.36 3.71 -0.34
CA ARG A 54 20.92 2.57 -1.08
C ARG A 54 21.48 1.50 -0.13
N ALA A 55 22.15 1.91 0.95
CA ALA A 55 22.59 0.98 1.99
C ALA A 55 21.40 0.31 2.70
N LEU A 56 20.32 1.05 2.98
CA LEU A 56 19.08 0.49 3.52
C LEU A 56 18.48 -0.56 2.58
N ALA A 57 18.36 -0.27 1.29
CA ALA A 57 17.87 -1.23 0.30
C ALA A 57 18.76 -2.49 0.23
N ALA A 58 20.08 -2.30 0.28
CA ALA A 58 21.05 -3.39 0.25
C ALA A 58 20.92 -4.32 1.47
N VAL A 59 20.81 -3.78 2.70
CA VAL A 59 20.62 -4.62 3.91
C VAL A 59 19.27 -5.30 3.94
N MET A 60 18.28 -4.85 3.16
CA MET A 60 16.99 -5.54 3.02
C MET A 60 17.02 -6.67 1.98
N THR A 61 17.72 -6.49 0.87
CA THR A 61 17.60 -7.37 -0.31
C THR A 61 18.75 -8.35 -0.49
N LEU A 62 19.93 -8.09 0.08
CA LEU A 62 21.11 -8.93 -0.13
C LEU A 62 21.26 -10.04 0.92
N PRO A 63 21.87 -11.18 0.54
CA PRO A 63 22.32 -12.20 1.50
C PRO A 63 23.20 -11.59 2.61
N GLY A 64 22.95 -11.97 3.87
CA GLY A 64 23.61 -11.39 5.05
C GLY A 64 22.88 -10.17 5.65
N GLY A 65 21.87 -9.65 4.94
CA GLY A 65 20.87 -8.72 5.44
C GLY A 65 19.59 -9.44 5.87
N LEU A 66 18.43 -8.84 5.55
CA LEU A 66 17.13 -9.50 5.68
C LEU A 66 16.88 -10.54 4.59
N ASP A 67 17.49 -10.37 3.41
CA ASP A 67 17.27 -11.25 2.24
C ASP A 67 15.78 -11.45 1.96
N LEU A 68 15.04 -10.34 1.87
CA LEU A 68 13.58 -10.33 1.74
C LEU A 68 13.11 -11.19 0.56
N ARG A 69 12.16 -12.10 0.81
CA ARG A 69 11.60 -12.98 -0.23
C ARG A 69 10.13 -12.70 -0.50
N GLU A 70 9.75 -12.79 -1.77
CA GLU A 70 8.36 -12.57 -2.16
C GLU A 70 7.42 -13.69 -1.70
N ASP A 71 6.22 -13.27 -1.31
CA ASP A 71 5.04 -14.10 -1.17
C ASP A 71 3.76 -13.27 -1.45
N ARG A 72 2.58 -13.87 -1.26
CA ARG A 72 1.29 -13.23 -1.57
C ARG A 72 0.69 -12.41 -0.43
N ARG A 73 1.28 -12.42 0.77
CA ARG A 73 0.65 -11.84 1.96
C ARG A 73 1.13 -10.41 2.20
N THR A 74 0.18 -9.52 2.33
CA THR A 74 0.40 -8.15 2.78
C THR A 74 0.67 -8.16 4.27
N ARG A 75 1.73 -7.47 4.70
CA ARG A 75 2.21 -7.43 6.09
C ARG A 75 2.56 -6.01 6.47
N THR A 76 2.39 -5.68 7.75
CA THR A 76 2.89 -4.41 8.31
C THR A 76 4.42 -4.40 8.23
N ALA A 77 5.03 -3.23 8.40
CA ALA A 77 6.49 -3.12 8.46
C ALA A 77 7.12 -4.12 9.45
N SER A 78 6.57 -4.22 10.67
CA SER A 78 7.04 -5.17 11.69
C SER A 78 6.89 -6.63 11.27
N GLU A 79 5.73 -7.04 10.78
CA GLU A 79 5.52 -8.43 10.35
C GLU A 79 6.38 -8.79 9.12
N THR A 80 6.62 -7.85 8.20
CA THR A 80 7.53 -8.07 7.06
C THR A 80 8.98 -8.23 7.54
N PHE A 81 9.40 -7.44 8.52
CA PHE A 81 10.73 -7.58 9.13
C PHE A 81 10.90 -8.94 9.80
N GLU A 82 9.94 -9.37 10.61
CA GLU A 82 9.97 -10.64 11.32
C GLU A 82 9.89 -11.86 10.39
N ALA A 83 9.00 -11.79 9.40
CA ALA A 83 8.81 -12.89 8.46
C ALA A 83 9.92 -12.95 7.40
N GLN A 84 10.65 -11.85 7.18
CA GLN A 84 11.59 -11.64 6.08
C GLN A 84 10.95 -11.91 4.70
N ARG A 85 9.63 -11.73 4.61
CA ARG A 85 8.82 -12.06 3.44
C ARG A 85 7.62 -11.13 3.30
N GLY A 86 7.17 -10.93 2.08
CA GLY A 86 6.02 -10.07 1.77
C GLY A 86 5.82 -9.86 0.29
N ASN A 87 4.97 -8.89 -0.02
CA ASN A 87 4.75 -8.38 -1.38
C ASN A 87 5.25 -6.93 -1.48
N CYS A 88 5.03 -6.29 -2.63
CA CYS A 88 5.40 -4.89 -2.88
C CYS A 88 4.93 -3.94 -1.77
N VAL A 89 3.69 -4.12 -1.28
CA VAL A 89 3.13 -3.31 -0.19
C VAL A 89 3.94 -3.50 1.09
N GLY A 90 4.12 -4.73 1.57
CA GLY A 90 4.88 -4.99 2.80
C GLY A 90 6.31 -4.47 2.73
N PHE A 91 6.98 -4.63 1.59
CA PHE A 91 8.34 -4.13 1.37
C PHE A 91 8.40 -2.61 1.36
N ALA A 92 7.47 -1.93 0.69
CA ALA A 92 7.38 -0.47 0.69
C ALA A 92 7.15 0.08 2.11
N PHE A 93 6.23 -0.53 2.87
CA PHE A 93 5.96 -0.14 4.26
C PHE A 93 7.18 -0.32 5.16
N LEU A 94 7.86 -1.47 5.08
CA LEU A 94 9.10 -1.71 5.83
C LEU A 94 10.20 -0.70 5.46
N PHE A 95 10.39 -0.43 4.16
CA PHE A 95 11.40 0.52 3.70
C PHE A 95 11.12 1.94 4.18
N VAL A 96 9.88 2.44 3.99
CA VAL A 96 9.49 3.79 4.42
C VAL A 96 9.61 3.93 5.93
N ALA A 97 9.15 2.94 6.70
CA ALA A 97 9.26 2.95 8.15
C ALA A 97 10.71 2.97 8.62
N ALA A 98 11.57 2.11 8.07
CA ALA A 98 12.99 2.05 8.41
C ALA A 98 13.75 3.31 7.98
N ALA A 99 13.46 3.87 6.81
CA ALA A 99 14.05 5.12 6.35
C ALA A 99 13.71 6.28 7.30
N ARG A 100 12.43 6.42 7.66
CA ARG A 100 11.96 7.48 8.57
C ARG A 100 12.52 7.32 9.97
N GLU A 101 12.65 6.09 10.47
CA GLU A 101 13.34 5.76 11.71
C GLU A 101 14.81 6.22 11.71
N LEU A 102 15.45 6.21 10.54
CA LEU A 102 16.84 6.68 10.33
C LEU A 102 16.95 8.17 10.02
N GLY A 103 15.84 8.93 10.11
CA GLY A 103 15.77 10.36 9.80
C GLY A 103 15.83 10.67 8.30
N LEU A 104 15.51 9.69 7.44
CA LEU A 104 15.49 9.85 5.98
C LEU A 104 14.04 10.04 5.52
N PRO A 105 13.73 11.11 4.79
CA PRO A 105 12.35 11.49 4.48
C PRO A 105 11.83 10.73 3.25
N ALA A 106 11.70 9.41 3.36
CA ALA A 106 11.12 8.56 2.33
C ALA A 106 9.57 8.66 2.34
N TYR A 107 8.98 8.48 1.17
CA TYR A 107 7.54 8.54 0.94
C TYR A 107 7.10 7.44 -0.02
N PHE A 108 5.78 7.22 -0.11
CA PHE A 108 5.20 6.22 -0.97
C PHE A 108 4.99 6.75 -2.39
N VAL A 109 5.19 5.87 -3.36
CA VAL A 109 4.81 6.09 -4.75
C VAL A 109 3.99 4.93 -5.26
N LEU A 110 3.06 5.23 -6.17
CA LEU A 110 2.19 4.26 -6.82
C LEU A 110 2.50 4.24 -8.32
N SER A 111 2.61 3.05 -8.89
CA SER A 111 2.74 2.86 -10.34
C SER A 111 1.48 3.32 -11.06
N GLU A 112 1.62 4.07 -12.15
CA GLU A 112 0.49 4.52 -12.98
C GLU A 112 0.15 3.52 -14.09
N THR A 113 1.04 2.57 -14.38
CA THR A 113 0.75 1.45 -15.27
C THR A 113 -0.13 0.43 -14.54
N VAL A 114 -1.42 0.45 -14.87
CA VAL A 114 -2.38 -0.59 -14.46
C VAL A 114 -2.12 -1.81 -15.35
N GLU A 115 -1.45 -2.83 -14.80
CA GLU A 115 -1.50 -4.16 -15.40
C GLU A 115 -2.75 -4.85 -14.85
N GLU A 116 -3.75 -5.15 -15.69
CA GLU A 116 -4.86 -6.01 -15.27
C GLU A 116 -4.38 -7.48 -15.21
N ARG A 117 -3.64 -7.92 -14.18
CA ARG A 117 -3.29 -9.35 -14.02
C ARG A 117 -4.30 -10.08 -13.14
N GLY A 118 -5.53 -10.13 -13.66
CA GLY A 118 -6.48 -11.17 -13.34
C GLY A 118 -7.52 -10.82 -12.27
N ARG A 119 -8.71 -11.36 -12.48
CA ARG A 119 -9.88 -11.24 -11.62
C ARG A 119 -10.12 -12.59 -10.97
N ARG A 120 -10.49 -12.62 -9.68
CA ARG A 120 -10.91 -13.85 -9.00
C ARG A 120 -12.21 -13.58 -8.25
N ASP A 121 -13.25 -14.32 -8.62
CA ASP A 121 -14.50 -14.44 -7.86
C ASP A 121 -15.08 -13.08 -7.39
N ASP A 122 -15.27 -12.18 -8.36
CA ASP A 122 -15.87 -10.84 -8.21
C ASP A 122 -15.01 -9.77 -7.50
N LEU A 123 -13.88 -10.17 -6.92
CA LEU A 123 -12.95 -9.26 -6.23
C LEU A 123 -12.04 -8.53 -7.22
N VAL A 124 -11.79 -7.26 -6.91
CA VAL A 124 -10.78 -6.44 -7.59
C VAL A 124 -9.47 -6.61 -6.85
N VAL A 125 -8.63 -7.50 -7.39
CA VAL A 125 -7.20 -7.52 -7.11
C VAL A 125 -6.58 -6.69 -8.24
N GLU A 126 -6.59 -5.37 -8.09
CA GLU A 126 -5.82 -4.51 -8.99
C GLU A 126 -4.33 -4.68 -8.66
N ASP A 127 -3.48 -4.86 -9.66
CA ASP A 127 -2.01 -4.84 -9.51
C ASP A 127 -1.52 -3.42 -9.29
N LEU A 128 -2.01 -2.80 -8.21
CA LEU A 128 -1.42 -1.59 -7.68
C LEU A 128 -0.03 -1.90 -7.16
N HIS A 129 0.97 -1.45 -7.90
CA HIS A 129 2.35 -1.58 -7.49
C HIS A 129 2.78 -0.39 -6.63
N LEU A 130 2.91 -0.65 -5.33
CA LEU A 130 3.35 0.32 -4.33
C LEU A 130 4.86 0.18 -4.11
N ALA A 131 5.59 1.29 -4.16
CA ALA A 131 7.01 1.35 -3.86
C ALA A 131 7.35 2.53 -2.94
N ALA A 132 8.59 2.56 -2.47
CA ALA A 132 9.12 3.69 -1.72
C ALA A 132 9.90 4.64 -2.64
N ALA A 133 10.00 5.90 -2.27
CA ALA A 133 10.80 6.87 -3.00
C ALA A 133 11.45 7.91 -2.08
N TYR A 134 12.44 8.59 -2.64
CA TYR A 134 13.10 9.75 -2.04
C TYR A 134 13.43 10.80 -3.10
N GLY A 135 13.51 12.06 -2.67
CA GLY A 135 13.86 13.19 -3.54
C GLY A 135 12.63 13.91 -4.09
N PRO A 136 12.83 14.83 -5.06
CA PRO A 136 11.77 15.67 -5.60
C PRO A 136 10.59 14.85 -6.17
N PRO A 137 9.32 15.22 -5.87
CA PRO A 137 8.13 14.50 -6.33
C PRO A 137 7.98 14.37 -7.86
N ASP A 138 8.54 15.30 -8.63
CA ASP A 138 8.54 15.31 -10.10
C ASP A 138 9.59 14.37 -10.71
N ARG A 139 10.58 13.95 -9.90
CA ARG A 139 11.62 13.00 -10.30
C ARG A 139 12.06 12.16 -9.10
N PRO A 140 11.16 11.29 -8.58
CA PRO A 140 11.48 10.46 -7.43
C PRO A 140 12.59 9.46 -7.77
N MET A 141 13.53 9.27 -6.83
CA MET A 141 14.36 8.08 -6.81
C MET A 141 13.53 6.96 -6.17
N VAL A 142 13.04 6.03 -7.00
CA VAL A 142 12.21 4.91 -6.58
C VAL A 142 13.07 3.76 -6.06
N PHE A 143 12.64 3.17 -4.96
CA PHE A 143 13.16 1.96 -4.35
C PHE A 143 12.09 0.88 -4.46
N ASP A 144 12.17 0.12 -5.54
CA ASP A 144 11.39 -1.09 -5.73
C ASP A 144 12.21 -2.28 -5.24
N LEU A 145 11.73 -2.93 -4.19
CA LEU A 145 12.43 -4.04 -3.54
C LEU A 145 11.91 -5.42 -4.01
N GLY A 146 10.93 -5.44 -4.92
CA GLY A 146 10.44 -6.65 -5.54
C GLY A 146 11.42 -7.24 -6.55
N THR A 147 11.13 -8.45 -7.01
CA THR A 147 11.91 -9.14 -8.03
C THR A 147 11.42 -8.86 -9.45
N GLU A 148 10.28 -8.19 -9.57
CA GLU A 148 9.68 -7.84 -10.84
C GLU A 148 10.42 -6.66 -11.50
N ASP A 149 11.09 -6.93 -12.61
CA ASP A 149 11.65 -5.87 -13.44
C ASP A 149 10.52 -5.13 -14.16
N ARG A 150 10.39 -3.83 -13.88
CA ARG A 150 9.34 -2.96 -14.43
C ARG A 150 9.96 -1.81 -15.23
N PRO A 151 10.63 -2.10 -16.37
CA PRO A 151 11.31 -1.09 -17.15
C PRO A 151 10.28 -0.10 -17.71
N GLY A 152 10.46 1.18 -17.39
CA GLY A 152 9.59 2.25 -17.88
C GLY A 152 8.30 2.47 -17.08
N ALA A 153 8.13 1.83 -15.91
CA ALA A 153 7.04 2.16 -15.00
C ALA A 153 7.13 3.63 -14.56
N SER A 154 6.02 4.37 -14.73
CA SER A 154 5.88 5.70 -14.16
C SER A 154 5.28 5.60 -12.76
N PHE A 155 5.79 6.43 -11.86
CA PHE A 155 5.40 6.43 -10.46
C PHE A 155 4.95 7.83 -10.05
N ARG A 156 3.83 7.90 -9.34
CA ARG A 156 3.36 9.14 -8.72
C ARG A 156 3.44 9.08 -7.20
N PRO A 157 3.85 10.15 -6.51
CA PRO A 157 3.77 10.25 -5.07
C PRO A 157 2.34 10.05 -4.56
N ILE A 158 2.18 9.36 -3.43
CA ILE A 158 0.92 9.20 -2.72
C ILE A 158 1.10 9.48 -1.22
N SER A 159 0.01 9.86 -0.56
CA SER A 159 0.04 10.08 0.89
C SER A 159 0.10 8.75 1.65
N ASP A 160 0.56 8.81 2.90
CA ASP A 160 0.55 7.69 3.83
C ASP A 160 -0.86 7.13 4.02
N LEU A 161 -1.90 7.98 4.02
CA LEU A 161 -3.30 7.52 4.09
C LEU A 161 -3.70 6.73 2.84
N THR A 162 -3.30 7.16 1.65
CA THR A 162 -3.55 6.38 0.42
C THR A 162 -2.79 5.06 0.43
N ALA A 163 -1.53 5.05 0.85
CA ALA A 163 -0.74 3.82 0.98
C ALA A 163 -1.38 2.87 2.01
N SER A 164 -1.84 3.41 3.14
CA SER A 164 -2.51 2.67 4.22
C SER A 164 -3.86 2.11 3.78
N ALA A 165 -4.63 2.87 3.00
CA ALA A 165 -5.86 2.39 2.40
C ALA A 165 -5.63 1.21 1.44
N ILE A 166 -4.57 1.26 0.63
CA ILE A 166 -4.16 0.13 -0.23
C ILE A 166 -3.78 -1.08 0.63
N PHE A 167 -3.01 -0.87 1.70
CA PHE A 167 -2.66 -1.92 2.66
C PHE A 167 -3.91 -2.60 3.25
N TYR A 168 -4.86 -1.83 3.77
CA TYR A 168 -6.08 -2.37 4.37
C TYR A 168 -7.00 -3.03 3.35
N SER A 169 -7.10 -2.47 2.13
CA SER A 169 -7.82 -3.10 1.02
C SER A 169 -7.24 -4.48 0.69
N ASN A 170 -5.92 -4.60 0.55
CA ASN A 170 -5.28 -5.89 0.27
C ASN A 170 -5.52 -6.90 1.39
N ARG A 171 -5.37 -6.49 2.66
CA ARG A 171 -5.67 -7.34 3.82
C ARG A 171 -7.14 -7.75 3.87
N GLY A 172 -8.05 -6.84 3.55
CA GLY A 172 -9.49 -7.12 3.45
C GLY A 172 -9.76 -8.21 2.40
N VAL A 173 -9.20 -8.07 1.20
CA VAL A 173 -9.31 -9.07 0.13
C VAL A 173 -8.72 -10.43 0.54
N GLU A 174 -7.55 -10.45 1.21
CA GLU A 174 -6.96 -11.69 1.74
C GLU A 174 -7.88 -12.39 2.74
N LEU A 175 -8.56 -11.62 3.61
CA LEU A 175 -9.52 -12.16 4.58
C LEU A 175 -10.81 -12.65 3.93
N LEU A 176 -11.29 -11.99 2.87
CA LEU A 176 -12.42 -12.48 2.06
C LEU A 176 -12.11 -13.84 1.45
N GLN A 177 -10.90 -14.02 0.93
CA GLN A 177 -10.45 -15.31 0.41
C GLN A 177 -10.35 -16.37 1.52
N ALA A 178 -10.02 -15.97 2.74
CA ALA A 178 -10.01 -16.82 3.93
C ALA A 178 -11.39 -17.01 4.58
N LYS A 179 -12.48 -16.51 3.98
CA LYS A 179 -13.86 -16.56 4.49
C LYS A 179 -14.05 -15.92 5.87
N ASN A 180 -13.25 -14.90 6.18
CA ASN A 180 -13.42 -14.07 7.38
C ASN A 180 -14.05 -12.73 6.95
N GLU A 181 -15.37 -12.76 6.74
CA GLU A 181 -16.11 -11.70 6.06
C GLU A 181 -16.30 -10.47 6.96
N GLU A 182 -16.52 -10.67 8.26
CA GLU A 182 -16.67 -9.59 9.24
C GLU A 182 -15.39 -8.75 9.34
N ARG A 183 -14.24 -9.41 9.52
CA ARG A 183 -12.97 -8.70 9.60
C ARG A 183 -12.58 -8.07 8.27
N ALA A 184 -12.94 -8.68 7.15
CA ALA A 184 -12.72 -8.07 5.85
C ALA A 184 -13.52 -6.79 5.65
N LEU A 185 -14.79 -6.76 6.08
CA LEU A 185 -15.64 -5.57 6.05
C LEU A 185 -14.99 -4.43 6.84
N GLU A 186 -14.58 -4.70 8.08
CA GLU A 186 -13.91 -3.70 8.94
C GLU A 186 -12.69 -3.08 8.26
N LEU A 187 -11.83 -3.90 7.64
CA LEU A 187 -10.63 -3.39 6.96
C LEU A 187 -10.96 -2.59 5.69
N LEU A 188 -11.98 -3.01 4.94
CA LEU A 188 -12.41 -2.27 3.74
C LEU A 188 -13.09 -0.94 4.10
N GLU A 189 -13.79 -0.86 5.23
CA GLU A 189 -14.34 0.40 5.73
C GLU A 189 -13.24 1.37 6.16
N ILE A 190 -12.23 0.89 6.90
CA ILE A 190 -11.02 1.69 7.20
C ILE A 190 -10.36 2.19 5.91
N ALA A 191 -10.24 1.32 4.90
CA ALA A 191 -9.60 1.67 3.63
C ALA A 191 -10.37 2.78 2.90
N VAL A 192 -11.70 2.74 2.89
CA VAL A 192 -12.56 3.80 2.31
C VAL A 192 -12.46 5.10 3.09
N GLU A 193 -12.42 5.05 4.42
CA GLU A 193 -12.26 6.25 5.25
C GLU A 193 -10.92 6.97 4.97
N GLN A 194 -9.85 6.21 4.76
CA GLN A 194 -8.51 6.75 4.51
C GLN A 194 -8.32 7.25 3.06
N ALA A 195 -8.96 6.61 2.09
CA ALA A 195 -8.86 7.01 0.68
C ALA A 195 -10.21 6.86 -0.05
N PRO A 196 -11.17 7.78 0.19
CA PRO A 196 -12.51 7.71 -0.40
C PRO A 196 -12.52 8.01 -1.91
N ASN A 197 -11.37 8.35 -2.49
CA ASN A 197 -11.19 8.63 -3.90
C ASN A 197 -10.56 7.46 -4.68
N LEU A 198 -10.35 6.29 -4.06
CA LEU A 198 -9.84 5.09 -4.75
C LEU A 198 -11.00 4.17 -5.19
N PRO A 199 -11.32 4.07 -6.50
CA PRO A 199 -12.46 3.30 -6.99
C PRO A 199 -12.42 1.80 -6.63
N LEU A 200 -11.23 1.20 -6.62
CA LEU A 200 -11.06 -0.22 -6.33
C LEU A 200 -11.53 -0.59 -4.92
N ILE A 201 -11.32 0.30 -3.95
CA ILE A 201 -11.66 0.05 -2.54
C ILE A 201 -13.18 0.04 -2.40
N TRP A 202 -13.86 0.98 -3.04
CA TRP A 202 -15.32 0.98 -3.14
C TRP A 202 -15.87 -0.26 -3.82
N THR A 203 -15.20 -0.75 -4.87
CA THR A 203 -15.60 -1.99 -5.53
C THR A 203 -15.48 -3.19 -4.58
N ASN A 204 -14.35 -3.32 -3.87
CA ASN A 204 -14.16 -4.39 -2.90
C ASN A 204 -15.13 -4.28 -1.70
N LEU A 205 -15.42 -3.06 -1.22
CA LEU A 205 -16.43 -2.81 -0.20
C LEU A 205 -17.83 -3.25 -0.65
N GLY A 206 -18.20 -2.97 -1.90
CA GLY A 206 -19.47 -3.43 -2.47
C GLY A 206 -19.55 -4.95 -2.55
N VAL A 207 -18.45 -5.62 -2.93
CA VAL A 207 -18.41 -7.09 -2.99
C VAL A 207 -18.66 -7.71 -1.62
N ILE A 208 -18.00 -7.21 -0.56
CA ILE A 208 -18.21 -7.77 0.78
C ILE A 208 -19.61 -7.48 1.32
N ARG A 209 -20.14 -6.27 1.12
CA ARG A 209 -21.51 -5.93 1.54
C ARG A 209 -22.55 -6.82 0.85
N ARG A 210 -22.37 -7.08 -0.45
CA ARG A 210 -23.22 -8.02 -1.19
C ARG A 210 -23.15 -9.44 -0.61
N ARG A 211 -21.96 -9.94 -0.27
CA ARG A 211 -21.78 -11.28 0.33
C ARG A 211 -22.46 -11.40 1.69
N LEU A 212 -22.44 -10.32 2.48
CA LEU A 212 -23.12 -10.22 3.77
C LEU A 212 -24.63 -9.95 3.67
N GLY A 213 -25.18 -9.80 2.46
CA GLY A 213 -26.60 -9.53 2.23
C GLY A 213 -27.01 -8.06 2.40
N ASP A 214 -26.06 -7.15 2.61
CA ASP A 214 -26.31 -5.69 2.58
C ASP A 214 -26.37 -5.20 1.13
N THR A 215 -27.47 -5.53 0.44
CA THR A 215 -27.72 -5.16 -0.96
C THR A 215 -27.71 -3.64 -1.16
N ALA A 216 -28.28 -2.88 -0.22
CA ALA A 216 -28.36 -1.42 -0.32
C ALA A 216 -26.97 -0.78 -0.19
N GLY A 217 -26.17 -1.21 0.78
CA GLY A 217 -24.80 -0.73 0.94
C GLY A 217 -23.88 -1.18 -0.19
N ALA A 218 -24.13 -2.34 -0.80
CA ALA A 218 -23.42 -2.80 -1.98
C ALA A 218 -23.71 -1.94 -3.23
N ASP A 219 -24.99 -1.64 -3.51
CA ASP A 219 -25.38 -0.76 -4.64
C ASP A 219 -24.74 0.62 -4.49
N ALA A 220 -24.81 1.22 -3.29
CA ALA A 220 -24.18 2.50 -3.00
C ALA A 220 -22.66 2.48 -3.25
N ALA A 221 -21.97 1.43 -2.79
CA ALA A 221 -20.53 1.29 -2.96
C ALA A 221 -20.13 1.11 -4.43
N PHE A 222 -20.84 0.27 -5.20
CA PHE A 222 -20.55 0.10 -6.62
C PHE A 222 -20.82 1.37 -7.43
N ARG A 223 -21.90 2.10 -7.14
CA ARG A 223 -22.18 3.39 -7.79
C ARG A 223 -21.12 4.43 -7.47
N GLN A 224 -20.60 4.45 -6.24
CA GLN A 224 -19.50 5.32 -5.86
C GLN A 224 -18.21 4.96 -6.61
N ALA A 225 -17.90 3.67 -6.76
CA ALA A 225 -16.77 3.22 -7.58
C ALA A 225 -16.90 3.67 -9.04
N ILE A 226 -18.10 3.54 -9.63
CA ILE A 226 -18.40 3.99 -11.01
C ILE A 226 -18.31 5.51 -11.14
N LEU A 227 -18.75 6.27 -10.14
CA LEU A 227 -18.64 7.73 -10.15
C LEU A 227 -17.17 8.18 -10.21
N LEU A 228 -16.29 7.48 -9.49
CA LEU A 228 -14.85 7.77 -9.45
C LEU A 228 -14.10 7.25 -10.68
N ALA A 229 -14.51 6.10 -11.22
CA ALA A 229 -13.96 5.50 -12.43
C ALA A 229 -15.09 4.97 -13.33
N PRO A 230 -15.64 5.82 -14.22
CA PRO A 230 -16.76 5.44 -15.09
C PRO A 230 -16.43 4.30 -16.07
N ASP A 231 -15.15 4.05 -16.32
CA ASP A 231 -14.61 3.00 -17.15
C ASP A 231 -14.29 1.70 -16.38
N SER A 232 -14.51 1.67 -15.05
CA SER A 232 -14.27 0.48 -14.23
C SER A 232 -15.23 -0.65 -14.58
N LEU A 233 -14.77 -1.55 -15.45
CA LEU A 233 -15.54 -2.72 -15.85
C LEU A 233 -15.86 -3.63 -14.65
N ALA A 234 -15.01 -3.66 -13.63
CA ALA A 234 -15.24 -4.46 -12.43
C ALA A 234 -16.42 -3.91 -11.60
N ALA A 235 -16.49 -2.59 -11.42
CA ALA A 235 -17.60 -1.96 -10.70
C ALA A 235 -18.94 -2.15 -11.44
N TRP A 236 -18.95 -1.95 -12.76
CA TRP A 236 -20.15 -2.17 -13.58
C TRP A 236 -20.63 -3.62 -13.56
N LYS A 237 -19.71 -4.59 -13.70
CA LYS A 237 -20.07 -6.03 -13.64
C LYS A 237 -20.67 -6.40 -12.29
N ASN A 238 -20.07 -5.94 -11.20
CA ASN A 238 -20.55 -6.25 -9.86
C ASN A 238 -21.91 -5.61 -9.56
N LEU A 239 -22.15 -4.38 -10.03
CA LEU A 239 -23.46 -3.75 -9.97
C LEU A 239 -24.50 -4.52 -10.78
N ALA A 240 -24.18 -4.92 -12.01
CA ALA A 240 -25.09 -5.70 -12.85
C ALA A 240 -25.48 -7.02 -12.17
N LEU A 241 -24.51 -7.75 -11.61
CA LEU A 241 -24.77 -8.98 -10.85
C LEU A 241 -25.66 -8.76 -9.62
N LEU A 242 -25.49 -7.63 -8.92
CA LEU A 242 -26.32 -7.28 -7.77
C LEU A 242 -27.78 -7.03 -8.17
N LEU A 243 -27.99 -6.31 -9.28
CA LEU A 243 -29.32 -5.95 -9.76
C LEU A 243 -30.06 -7.15 -10.37
N ASP A 244 -29.35 -8.06 -11.04
CA ASP A 244 -29.93 -9.29 -11.60
C ASP A 244 -30.36 -10.29 -10.51
N ALA A 245 -29.66 -10.28 -9.37
CA ALA A 245 -30.00 -11.08 -8.19
C ALA A 245 -31.10 -10.46 -7.32
N SER A 246 -31.54 -9.23 -7.62
CA SER A 246 -32.61 -8.54 -6.87
C SER A 246 -33.99 -8.96 -7.43
N PRO A 247 -34.93 -9.42 -6.59
CA PRO A 247 -36.23 -9.94 -7.01
C PRO A 247 -37.19 -8.89 -7.58
#